data_AF-A0A0C2JAD5-F1
#
_entry.id   AF-A0A0C2JAD5-F1
#
_cell.length_a   1.000
_cell.length_b   1.000
_cell.length_c   1.000
_cell.angle_alpha   90.00
_cell.angle_beta   90.00
_cell.angle_gamma   90.00
#
_symmetry.space_group_name_H-M   'P 1'
#
loop_
_entity.id
_entity.type
_entity.pdbx_description
1 polymer ?
#
loop_
_entity_poly.entity_id
_entity_poly.type
_entity_poly.pdbx_seq_one_letter_code
_entity_poly.pdbx_strand_id
1 'polypeptide(L)'
;MSFDIITQECQCYLTDKTCQLCRSDEFACGNDKCIQKRYICNGVDNCGDGSDEADCNKICKNDEILCVKDKTCLKPNLICDGKIDCGDESDEKDCFKVIPLCKKGTFECLNEKCIPNNQVCDGKSDCGDWSDEENCLGERFW
;
A
#
# COMPACT_ATOMS: atom_id res chain seq x y z
N MET A 1 -19.59 31.69 13.63
CA MET A 1 -18.12 31.92 13.66
C MET A 1 -17.91 33.17 14.47
N SER A 2 -17.35 33.07 15.67
CA SER A 2 -16.95 34.25 16.43
C SER A 2 -15.56 34.01 16.99
N PHE A 3 -14.69 34.97 16.72
CA PHE A 3 -13.29 35.03 17.13
C PHE A 3 -13.23 35.85 18.41
N ASP A 4 -12.90 35.24 19.54
CA ASP A 4 -12.58 35.99 20.76
C ASP A 4 -11.06 36.21 20.84
N ILE A 5 -10.66 37.48 20.86
CA ILE A 5 -9.30 37.98 20.62
C ILE A 5 -8.43 37.96 21.90
N ILE A 6 -8.87 37.33 23.00
CA ILE A 6 -8.25 37.54 24.31
C ILE A 6 -7.31 36.42 24.78
N THR A 7 -7.42 35.17 24.31
CA THR A 7 -6.63 34.05 24.91
C THR A 7 -5.71 33.28 23.97
N GLN A 8 -5.79 33.41 22.63
CA GLN A 8 -5.07 32.51 21.69
C GLN A 8 -5.23 31.01 22.00
N GLU A 9 -6.29 30.62 22.72
CA GLU A 9 -6.51 29.25 23.18
C GLU A 9 -7.94 28.84 22.77
N CYS A 10 -8.05 27.75 22.01
CA CYS A 10 -9.34 27.17 21.61
C CYS A 10 -10.04 26.56 22.84
N GLN A 11 -11.08 27.21 23.35
CA GLN A 11 -11.95 26.62 24.38
C GLN A 11 -13.03 25.73 23.72
N CYS A 12 -12.97 24.42 24.01
CA CYS A 12 -13.94 23.40 23.60
C CYS A 12 -15.22 23.53 24.46
N TYR A 13 -16.32 24.07 23.91
CA TYR A 13 -17.65 24.03 24.56
C TYR A 13 -18.34 22.68 24.31
N LEU A 14 -18.79 22.07 25.41
CA LEU A 14 -19.31 20.73 25.59
C LEU A 14 -20.43 20.32 24.61
N THR A 15 -20.16 19.45 23.61
CA THR A 15 -21.13 18.44 23.10
C THR A 15 -20.54 17.26 22.30
N ASP A 16 -19.22 17.08 22.14
CA ASP A 16 -18.70 15.84 21.53
C ASP A 16 -17.31 15.47 22.06
N LYS A 17 -17.07 14.18 22.25
CA LYS A 17 -16.19 13.65 23.30
C LYS A 17 -14.76 13.33 22.84
N THR A 18 -14.15 14.11 21.94
CA THR A 18 -12.74 13.90 21.49
C THR A 18 -12.07 15.20 21.01
N CYS A 19 -11.66 16.07 21.93
CA CYS A 19 -10.83 17.26 21.62
C CYS A 19 -9.33 16.85 21.75
N GLN A 20 -8.81 16.05 20.79
CA GLN A 20 -7.38 15.71 20.74
C GLN A 20 -6.59 16.85 20.06
N LEU A 21 -5.68 17.47 20.80
CA LEU A 21 -4.99 18.72 20.48
C LEU A 21 -3.57 18.49 19.92
N CYS A 22 -3.36 17.51 19.04
CA CYS A 22 -2.07 17.33 18.37
C CYS A 22 -1.94 18.29 17.18
N ARG A 23 -0.72 18.77 16.89
CA ARG A 23 -0.47 19.57 15.68
C ARG A 23 -0.76 18.73 14.43
N SER A 24 -1.00 19.38 13.29
CA SER A 24 -1.39 18.67 12.05
C SER A 24 -0.32 17.66 11.57
N ASP A 25 0.93 17.83 12.00
CA ASP A 25 2.10 16.99 11.71
C ASP A 25 2.39 15.93 12.79
N GLU A 26 1.56 15.87 13.83
CA GLU A 26 1.68 14.94 14.96
C GLU A 26 0.58 13.87 14.92
N PHE A 27 0.85 12.75 15.56
CA PHE A 27 -0.03 11.60 15.76
C PHE A 27 -0.43 11.52 17.21
N ALA A 28 -1.72 11.27 17.44
CA ALA A 28 -2.28 11.16 18.77
C ALA A 28 -2.30 9.69 19.22
N CYS A 29 -1.56 9.40 20.28
CA CYS A 29 -1.52 8.11 20.95
C CYS A 29 -2.84 7.82 21.68
N GLY A 30 -3.07 6.55 22.02
CA GLY A 30 -4.23 6.11 22.80
C GLY A 30 -4.21 6.58 24.25
N ASN A 31 -3.09 7.13 24.72
CA ASN A 31 -2.89 7.73 26.03
C ASN A 31 -2.82 9.28 26.02
N ASP A 32 -3.40 9.92 25.01
CA ASP A 32 -3.44 11.39 24.82
C ASP A 32 -2.07 12.06 24.64
N LYS A 33 -1.01 11.28 24.40
CA LYS A 33 0.31 11.79 24.02
C LYS A 33 0.36 12.10 22.52
N CYS A 34 1.07 13.15 22.14
CA CYS A 34 1.35 13.45 20.74
C CYS A 34 2.80 13.07 20.42
N ILE A 35 2.99 12.31 19.35
CA ILE A 35 4.32 12.02 18.78
C ILE A 35 4.36 12.51 17.34
N GLN A 36 5.55 12.72 16.78
CA GLN A 36 5.61 13.07 15.37
C GLN A 36 5.17 11.90 14.49
N LYS A 37 4.50 12.18 13.37
CA LYS A 37 4.03 11.14 12.44
C LYS A 37 5.14 10.21 11.91
N ARG A 38 6.41 10.67 11.94
CA ARG A 38 7.59 9.85 11.59
C ARG A 38 7.88 8.71 12.58
N TYR A 39 7.33 8.78 13.78
CA TYR A 39 7.52 7.81 14.85
C TYR A 39 6.41 6.75 14.91
N ILE A 40 5.40 6.84 14.04
CA ILE A 40 4.39 5.78 13.93
C ILE A 40 5.02 4.58 13.22
N CYS A 41 4.83 3.36 13.71
CA CYS A 41 5.32 2.11 13.10
C CYS A 41 6.80 2.13 12.78
N ASN A 42 7.63 2.60 13.69
CA ASN A 42 9.08 2.58 13.53
C ASN A 42 9.72 1.46 14.37
N GLY A 43 8.92 0.58 14.98
CA GLY A 43 9.38 -0.51 15.84
C GLY A 43 9.81 -0.06 17.23
N VAL A 44 9.54 1.19 17.61
CA VAL A 44 9.85 1.76 18.93
C VAL A 44 8.56 2.29 19.52
N ASP A 45 8.26 1.88 20.75
CA ASP A 45 7.12 2.43 21.50
C ASP A 45 7.40 3.89 21.91
N ASN A 46 7.15 4.81 20.99
CA ASN A 46 7.27 6.24 21.21
C ASN A 46 6.06 6.79 21.97
N CYS A 47 4.90 6.13 21.91
CA CYS A 47 3.74 6.52 22.71
C CYS A 47 3.87 6.11 24.19
N GLY A 48 4.57 5.03 24.50
CA GLY A 48 4.70 4.43 25.84
C GLY A 48 3.54 3.52 26.24
N ASP A 49 2.50 3.43 25.40
CA ASP A 49 1.35 2.53 25.50
C ASP A 49 1.27 1.58 24.28
N GLY A 50 2.24 1.64 23.37
CA GLY A 50 2.30 0.88 22.13
C GLY A 50 1.29 1.32 21.06
N SER A 51 0.52 2.40 21.27
CA SER A 51 -0.54 2.82 20.34
C SER A 51 -0.02 3.26 18.96
N ASP A 52 1.22 3.74 18.89
CA ASP A 52 1.93 4.05 17.65
C ASP A 52 2.39 2.82 16.87
N GLU A 53 2.42 1.66 17.53
CA GLU A 53 2.81 0.37 16.96
C GLU A 53 1.63 -0.61 16.87
N ALA A 54 0.48 -0.29 17.48
CA ALA A 54 -0.67 -1.19 17.62
C ALA A 54 -1.50 -1.35 16.35
N ASP A 55 -1.68 -0.28 15.57
CA ASP A 55 -2.38 -0.31 14.28
C ASP A 55 -1.44 0.01 13.12
N CYS A 56 -0.34 -0.75 13.05
CA CYS A 56 0.57 -0.73 11.92
C CYS A 56 0.07 -1.51 10.71
N ASN A 57 -1.22 -1.38 10.39
CA ASN A 57 -1.78 -1.73 9.08
C ASN A 57 -1.32 -0.72 8.01
N LYS A 58 -0.01 -0.42 8.00
CA LYS A 58 0.65 0.37 6.97
C LYS A 58 0.79 -0.49 5.73
N ILE A 59 -0.25 -0.41 4.92
CA ILE A 59 -0.15 -0.38 3.46
C ILE A 59 1.06 0.53 3.16
N CYS A 60 2.20 -0.07 2.80
CA CYS A 60 3.34 0.68 2.30
C CYS A 60 2.85 1.63 1.18
N LYS A 61 3.52 2.76 0.93
CA LYS A 61 3.01 3.70 -0.10
C LYS A 61 2.82 2.95 -1.41
N ASN A 62 1.79 3.33 -2.19
CA ASN A 62 1.41 2.65 -3.45
C ASN A 62 2.61 2.00 -4.16
N ASP A 63 2.52 0.68 -4.32
CA ASP A 63 3.49 -0.24 -4.94
C ASP A 63 4.72 -0.66 -4.07
N GLU A 64 4.87 -0.22 -2.82
CA GLU A 64 5.91 -0.71 -1.87
C GLU A 64 5.48 -2.00 -1.12
N ILE A 65 6.45 -2.80 -0.69
CA ILE A 65 6.21 -4.16 -0.15
C ILE A 65 6.89 -4.34 1.20
N LEU A 66 6.16 -4.94 2.14
CA LEU A 66 6.56 -5.07 3.54
C LEU A 66 7.40 -6.32 3.78
N CYS A 67 8.60 -6.13 4.30
CA CYS A 67 9.42 -7.17 4.91
C CYS A 67 8.68 -7.89 6.04
N VAL A 68 8.61 -9.22 5.97
CA VAL A 68 7.81 -10.03 6.90
C VAL A 68 8.32 -9.88 8.34
N LYS A 69 9.64 -9.90 8.52
CA LYS A 69 10.30 -9.87 9.83
C LYS A 69 10.67 -8.46 10.27
N ASP A 70 11.30 -7.69 9.40
CA ASP A 70 11.84 -6.36 9.73
C ASP A 70 10.81 -5.24 9.64
N LYS A 71 9.57 -5.54 9.20
CA LYS A 71 8.48 -4.56 9.01
C LYS A 71 8.91 -3.32 8.21
N THR A 72 9.94 -3.48 7.38
CA THR A 72 10.52 -2.43 6.53
C THR A 72 9.82 -2.45 5.18
N CYS A 73 9.42 -1.29 4.66
CA CYS A 73 8.84 -1.19 3.32
C CYS A 73 9.95 -1.02 2.28
N LEU A 74 10.00 -1.94 1.33
CA LEU A 74 10.91 -1.89 0.18
C LEU A 74 10.18 -1.32 -1.03
N LYS A 75 10.93 -0.59 -1.85
CA LYS A 75 10.43 -0.14 -3.15
C LYS A 75 10.27 -1.33 -4.09
N PRO A 76 9.34 -1.30 -5.05
CA PRO A 76 9.14 -2.42 -5.96
C PRO A 76 10.38 -2.74 -6.83
N ASN A 77 11.31 -1.80 -6.98
CA ASN A 77 12.58 -2.03 -7.68
C ASN A 77 13.67 -2.73 -6.84
N LEU A 78 13.39 -2.99 -5.56
CA LEU A 78 14.25 -3.71 -4.60
C LEU A 78 13.63 -5.07 -4.24
N ILE A 79 12.64 -5.49 -5.01
CA ILE A 79 11.98 -6.78 -4.84
C ILE A 79 12.40 -7.63 -6.03
N CYS A 80 12.96 -8.80 -5.75
CA CYS A 80 13.55 -9.68 -6.75
C CYS A 80 14.62 -9.00 -7.63
N ASP A 81 15.40 -8.09 -7.05
CA ASP A 81 16.48 -7.41 -7.77
C ASP A 81 17.78 -8.26 -7.76
N GLY A 82 17.75 -9.43 -7.10
CA GLY A 82 18.86 -10.34 -6.93
C GLY A 82 19.77 -9.99 -5.74
N LYS A 83 19.33 -9.08 -4.87
CA LYS A 83 20.00 -8.75 -3.60
C LYS A 83 19.04 -8.95 -2.44
N ILE A 84 19.61 -9.34 -1.31
CA ILE A 84 18.88 -9.45 -0.05
C ILE A 84 18.83 -8.05 0.56
N ASP A 85 17.76 -7.32 0.28
CA ASP A 85 17.39 -6.04 0.90
C ASP A 85 16.55 -6.25 2.17
N CYS A 86 15.91 -7.41 2.34
CA CYS A 86 15.17 -7.77 3.54
C CYS A 86 15.97 -8.65 4.50
N GLY A 87 15.91 -8.39 5.82
CA GLY A 87 16.65 -9.17 6.83
C GLY A 87 16.20 -10.63 6.97
N ASP A 88 15.03 -10.98 6.43
CA ASP A 88 14.53 -12.35 6.28
C ASP A 88 14.54 -12.90 4.85
N GLU A 89 15.15 -12.15 3.91
CA GLU A 89 15.24 -12.46 2.48
C GLU A 89 13.86 -12.61 1.81
N SER A 90 12.79 -12.07 2.41
CA SER A 90 11.43 -12.17 1.86
C SER A 90 11.24 -11.37 0.58
N ASP A 91 12.11 -10.42 0.30
CA ASP A 91 12.18 -9.66 -0.94
C ASP A 91 12.66 -10.48 -2.13
N GLU A 92 13.41 -11.56 -1.89
CA GLU A 92 13.91 -12.49 -2.92
C GLU A 92 13.20 -13.86 -2.87
N LYS A 93 12.36 -14.10 -1.85
CA LYS A 93 11.58 -15.33 -1.72
C LYS A 93 10.20 -15.15 -2.36
N ASP A 94 9.79 -16.14 -3.15
CA ASP A 94 8.45 -16.19 -3.75
C ASP A 94 8.17 -15.04 -4.74
N CYS A 95 9.19 -14.69 -5.52
CA CYS A 95 9.15 -13.63 -6.53
C CYS A 95 7.96 -13.70 -7.52
N PHE A 96 7.43 -14.90 -7.73
CA PHE A 96 6.28 -15.19 -8.57
C PHE A 96 4.96 -14.55 -8.10
N LYS A 97 4.82 -14.22 -6.80
CA LYS A 97 3.62 -13.54 -6.27
C LYS A 97 3.70 -12.03 -6.32
N VAL A 98 4.90 -11.49 -6.56
CA VAL A 98 5.23 -10.10 -6.23
C VAL A 98 5.58 -9.29 -7.47
N ILE A 99 6.19 -9.92 -8.47
CA ILE A 99 6.22 -9.40 -9.82
C ILE A 99 4.87 -9.74 -10.43
N PRO A 100 4.05 -8.77 -10.86
CA PRO A 100 2.97 -9.07 -11.79
C PRO A 100 3.64 -9.75 -12.98
N LEU A 101 3.37 -11.05 -13.23
CA LEU A 101 3.98 -11.81 -14.33
C LEU A 101 3.96 -10.98 -15.62
N CYS A 102 2.88 -10.21 -15.77
CA CYS A 102 2.64 -9.26 -16.83
C CYS A 102 2.62 -7.81 -16.32
N LYS A 103 3.37 -6.92 -16.98
CA LYS A 103 3.42 -5.48 -16.70
C LYS A 103 2.00 -4.86 -16.70
N LYS A 104 1.74 -3.84 -15.86
CA LYS A 104 0.47 -3.06 -15.93
C LYS A 104 0.15 -2.69 -17.38
N GLY A 105 -1.01 -3.12 -17.87
CA GLY A 105 -1.47 -2.90 -19.25
C GLY A 105 -1.22 -4.07 -20.23
N THR A 106 -0.77 -5.21 -19.73
CA THR A 106 -0.67 -6.47 -20.49
C THR A 106 -1.64 -7.52 -19.94
N PHE A 107 -2.11 -8.41 -20.80
CA PHE A 107 -2.96 -9.55 -20.49
C PHE A 107 -2.11 -10.79 -20.23
N GLU A 108 -2.50 -11.55 -19.20
CA GLU A 108 -1.85 -12.80 -18.81
C GLU A 108 -2.63 -13.98 -19.41
N CYS A 109 -1.95 -14.72 -20.28
CA CYS A 109 -2.45 -15.93 -20.92
C CYS A 109 -2.51 -17.11 -19.94
N LEU A 110 -3.31 -18.14 -20.24
CA LEU A 110 -3.38 -19.36 -19.41
C LEU A 110 -2.05 -20.13 -19.36
N ASN A 111 -1.23 -20.00 -20.40
CA ASN A 111 0.15 -20.52 -20.46
C ASN A 111 1.21 -19.59 -19.86
N GLU A 112 0.81 -18.62 -19.02
CA GLU A 112 1.70 -17.68 -18.32
C GLU A 112 2.46 -16.72 -19.26
N LYS A 113 2.10 -16.67 -20.55
CA LYS A 113 2.61 -15.68 -21.50
C LYS A 113 1.92 -14.33 -21.28
N CYS A 114 2.65 -13.25 -21.49
CA CYS A 114 2.09 -11.90 -21.45
C CYS A 114 1.96 -11.33 -22.86
N ILE A 115 0.78 -10.82 -23.18
CA ILE A 115 0.54 -10.09 -24.43
C ILE A 115 -0.01 -8.68 -24.15
N PRO A 116 0.24 -7.70 -25.01
CA PRO A 116 -0.45 -6.42 -24.99
C PRO A 116 -1.98 -6.54 -24.94
N ASN A 117 -2.67 -5.69 -24.16
CA ASN A 117 -4.14 -5.71 -24.08
C ASN A 117 -4.85 -5.48 -25.44
N ASN A 118 -4.19 -4.86 -26.42
CA ASN A 118 -4.75 -4.67 -27.77
C ASN A 118 -4.70 -5.93 -28.64
N GLN A 119 -4.15 -7.03 -28.11
CA GLN A 119 -4.12 -8.35 -28.73
C GLN A 119 -5.15 -9.32 -28.10
N VAL A 120 -5.92 -8.86 -27.12
CA VAL A 120 -7.01 -9.64 -26.53
C VAL A 120 -8.25 -9.47 -27.41
N CYS A 121 -8.87 -10.58 -27.82
CA CYS A 121 -10.04 -10.59 -28.70
C CYS A 121 -9.80 -9.90 -30.05
N ASP A 122 -8.58 -9.98 -30.59
CA ASP A 122 -8.19 -9.37 -31.87
C ASP A 122 -8.45 -10.31 -33.06
N GLY A 123 -8.82 -11.56 -32.78
CA GLY A 123 -9.10 -12.58 -33.76
C GLY A 123 -7.94 -13.51 -34.09
N LYS A 124 -6.80 -13.39 -33.42
CA LYS A 124 -5.61 -14.22 -33.59
C LYS A 124 -5.22 -14.83 -32.25
N SER A 125 -4.62 -16.02 -32.28
CA SER A 125 -4.01 -16.57 -31.07
C SER A 125 -2.63 -15.98 -30.87
N ASP A 126 -2.57 -14.84 -30.19
CA ASP A 126 -1.36 -14.20 -29.74
C ASP A 126 -0.79 -14.88 -28.47
N CYS A 127 -1.63 -15.50 -27.64
CA CYS A 127 -1.15 -16.33 -26.52
C CYS A 127 -0.52 -17.65 -26.97
N GLY A 128 -0.95 -18.22 -28.09
CA GLY A 128 -0.53 -19.53 -28.59
C GLY A 128 -1.29 -20.72 -27.99
N ASP A 129 -2.12 -20.47 -26.98
CA ASP A 129 -3.06 -21.42 -26.36
C ASP A 129 -4.54 -20.98 -26.50
N TRP A 130 -4.81 -19.96 -27.33
CA TRP A 130 -6.12 -19.33 -27.57
C TRP A 130 -6.77 -18.64 -26.35
N SER A 131 -6.07 -18.54 -25.22
CA SER A 131 -6.64 -17.94 -24.00
C SER A 131 -6.97 -16.45 -24.11
N ASP A 132 -6.34 -15.75 -25.05
CA ASP A 132 -6.61 -14.35 -25.42
C ASP A 132 -7.88 -14.14 -26.24
N GLU A 133 -8.42 -15.20 -26.82
CA GLU A 133 -9.59 -15.19 -27.70
C GLU A 133 -10.81 -15.85 -27.02
N GLU A 134 -10.68 -16.27 -25.76
CA GLU A 134 -11.77 -16.83 -24.99
C GLU A 134 -12.59 -15.76 -24.27
N ASN A 135 -13.91 -15.95 -24.21
CA ASN A 135 -14.85 -15.11 -23.45
C ASN A 135 -14.87 -13.61 -23.86
N CYS A 136 -14.68 -13.35 -25.15
CA CYS A 136 -14.87 -12.04 -25.76
C CYS A 136 -16.36 -11.65 -25.78
N LEU A 137 -16.82 -10.95 -24.74
CA LEU A 137 -18.18 -10.41 -24.64
C LEU A 137 -18.31 -9.14 -25.50
N GLY A 138 -18.25 -9.29 -26.82
CA GLY A 138 -18.31 -8.18 -27.76
C GLY A 138 -18.03 -8.57 -29.21
N GLU A 139 -19.07 -9.09 -29.87
CA GLU A 139 -19.37 -9.01 -31.30
C GLU A 139 -18.29 -9.42 -32.34
N ARG A 140 -18.37 -10.68 -32.78
CA ARG A 140 -18.17 -11.03 -34.19
C ARG A 140 -19.53 -11.25 -34.85
N PHE A 141 -20.21 -10.16 -35.21
CA PHE A 141 -21.11 -10.19 -36.36
C PHE A 141 -20.23 -10.06 -37.60
N TRP A 142 -20.10 -11.14 -38.38
CA TRP A 142 -20.20 -11.17 -39.85
C TRP A 142 -20.52 -12.59 -40.28
#